data_AF-A0A956WCZ9-F1
#
_entry.id   AF-A0A956WCZ9-F1
#
_cell.length_a   1.000
_cell.length_b   1.000
_cell.length_c   1.000
_cell.angle_alpha   90.00
_cell.angle_beta   90.00
_cell.angle_gamma   90.00
#
_symmetry.space_group_name_H-M   'P 1'
#
loop_
_entity.id
_entity.type
_entity.pdbx_description
1 polymer ?
#
loop_
_entity_poly.entity_id
_entity_poly.type
_entity_poly.pdbx_seq_one_letter_code
_entity_poly.pdbx_strand_id
1 'polypeptide(L)' 'MTTVMPVGARDLAIETAKDAGAILRERLELDRTIDFKGAIDLVTDADRASEELVGTCITTA' A
#
# COMPACT_ATOMS: atom_id res chain seq x y z
N MET A 1 18.18 15.82 -13.57
CA MET A 1 18.42 14.37 -13.47
C MET A 1 17.31 13.67 -14.22
N THR A 2 17.62 12.96 -15.30
CA THR A 2 16.65 12.06 -15.93
C THR A 2 16.72 10.75 -15.16
N THR A 3 15.73 10.49 -14.31
CA THR A 3 15.71 9.27 -13.50
C THR A 3 15.45 8.09 -14.42
N VAL A 4 16.47 7.25 -14.62
CA VAL A 4 16.30 5.94 -15.26
C VAL A 4 15.57 5.06 -14.25
N MET A 5 14.38 4.56 -14.59
CA MET A 5 13.68 3.62 -13.74
C MET A 5 14.45 2.30 -13.66
N PRO A 6 14.55 1.68 -12.47
CA PRO A 6 15.16 0.36 -12.35
C PRO A 6 14.45 -0.65 -13.26
N VAL A 7 15.21 -1.59 -13.81
CA VAL A 7 14.66 -2.70 -14.60
C VAL A 7 13.65 -3.46 -13.74
N GLY A 8 12.46 -3.74 -14.30
CA GLY A 8 11.40 -4.46 -13.58
C GLY A 8 10.58 -3.60 -12.61
N ALA A 9 10.96 -2.35 -12.33
CA ALA A 9 10.24 -1.50 -11.37
C ALA A 9 8.76 -1.27 -11.75
N ARG A 10 8.45 -1.22 -13.04
CA ARG A 10 7.06 -1.09 -13.52
C ARG A 10 6.24 -2.33 -13.20
N ASP A 11 6.80 -3.52 -13.42
CA ASP A 11 6.08 -4.76 -13.22
C ASP A 11 5.90 -5.03 -11.71
N LEU A 12 6.94 -4.79 -10.91
CA LEU A 12 6.86 -4.79 -9.45
C LEU A 12 5.75 -3.85 -8.97
N ALA A 13 5.74 -2.59 -9.44
CA ALA A 13 4.71 -1.62 -9.03
C ALA A 13 3.28 -2.08 -9.39
N ILE A 14 3.09 -2.71 -10.55
CA ILE A 14 1.79 -3.24 -10.97
C ILE A 14 1.34 -4.36 -10.04
N GLU A 15 2.19 -5.35 -9.78
CA GLU A 15 1.81 -6.48 -8.93
C GLU A 15 1.61 -6.05 -7.48
N THR A 16 2.51 -5.24 -6.93
CA THR A 16 2.37 -4.67 -5.57
C THR A 16 1.07 -3.87 -5.43
N ALA A 17 0.69 -3.07 -6.44
CA ALA A 17 -0.56 -2.31 -6.40
C ALA A 17 -1.81 -3.20 -6.43
N LYS A 18 -1.77 -4.32 -7.17
CA LYS A 18 -2.88 -5.30 -7.18
C LYS A 18 -3.02 -5.97 -5.82
N ASP A 19 -1.93 -6.40 -5.21
CA ASP A 19 -1.93 -7.08 -3.92
C ASP A 19 -2.40 -6.15 -2.80
N ALA A 20 -1.87 -4.92 -2.76
CA ALA A 20 -2.33 -3.89 -1.84
C ALA A 20 -3.82 -3.55 -2.04
N GLY A 21 -4.29 -3.47 -3.29
CA GLY A 21 -5.69 -3.24 -3.63
C GLY A 21 -6.61 -4.39 -3.20
N ALA A 22 -6.12 -5.63 -3.22
CA ALA A 22 -6.86 -6.78 -2.73
C ALA A 22 -7.14 -6.68 -1.22
N ILE A 23 -6.14 -6.26 -0.43
CA ILE A 23 -6.30 -6.01 1.02
C ILE A 23 -7.41 -4.99 1.28
N LEU A 24 -7.38 -3.86 0.56
CA LEU A 24 -8.38 -2.80 0.70
C LEU A 24 -9.78 -3.30 0.35
N ARG A 25 -9.90 -4.07 -0.74
CA ARG A 25 -11.19 -4.64 -1.18
C ARG A 25 -11.74 -5.64 -0.17
N GLU A 26 -10.92 -6.55 0.33
CA GLU A 26 -11.33 -7.59 1.28
C GLU A 26 -11.80 -7.01 2.62
N ARG A 27 -11.16 -5.93 3.07
CA ARG A 27 -11.49 -5.29 4.35
C ARG A 27 -12.59 -4.23 4.27
N LEU A 28 -13.03 -3.85 3.06
CA LEU A 28 -14.05 -2.82 2.88
C LEU A 28 -15.38 -3.18 3.56
N GLU A 29 -15.75 -4.46 3.53
CA GLU A 29 -17.01 -4.99 4.08
C GLU A 29 -16.88 -5.47 5.54
N LEU A 30 -15.69 -5.41 6.11
CA LEU A 30 -15.42 -5.83 7.49
C LEU A 30 -15.48 -4.65 8.45
N ASP A 31 -15.62 -4.97 9.74
CA ASP A 31 -15.41 -3.98 10.80
C ASP A 31 -13.97 -3.44 10.71
N ARG A 32 -13.84 -2.11 10.71
CA ARG A 32 -12.56 -1.41 10.55
C ARG A 32 -12.18 -0.67 11.82
N THR A 33 -10.90 -0.70 12.13
CA THR A 33 -10.33 0.20 13.14
C THR A 33 -10.00 1.52 12.45
N ILE A 34 -10.46 2.63 13.02
CA ILE A 34 -10.21 3.98 12.50
C ILE A 34 -9.34 4.73 13.51
N ASP A 35 -8.17 5.16 13.05
CA ASP A 35 -7.24 6.03 13.76
C ASP A 35 -7.07 7.37 13.02
N PHE A 36 -6.18 8.21 13.54
CA PHE A 36 -5.76 9.46 12.90
C PHE A 36 -4.25 9.45 12.58
N LYS A 37 -3.87 9.82 11.35
CA LYS A 37 -2.55 10.33 10.98
C LYS A 37 -2.50 11.81 11.39
N GLY A 38 -1.88 12.09 12.53
CA GLY A 38 -1.86 13.45 13.08
C GLY A 38 -3.20 13.84 13.71
N ALA A 39 -3.64 15.09 13.52
CA ALA A 39 -4.81 15.62 14.21
C ALA A 39 -6.14 15.42 13.47
N ILE A 40 -6.10 15.17 12.15
CA ILE A 40 -7.29 15.28 11.29
C ILE A 40 -7.42 14.10 10.32
N ASP A 41 -6.32 13.61 9.77
CA ASP A 41 -6.40 12.65 8.66
C ASP A 41 -6.78 11.26 9.18
N LEU A 42 -7.92 10.73 8.75
CA LEU A 42 -8.32 9.37 9.12
C LEU A 42 -7.41 8.35 8.45
N VAL A 43 -7.14 7.27 9.17
CA VAL A 43 -6.48 6.08 8.63
C VAL A 43 -7.13 4.83 9.19
N THR A 44 -7.27 3.82 8.35
CA THR A 44 -7.82 2.52 8.75
C THR A 44 -6.73 1.48 8.93
N ASP A 45 -7.07 0.38 9.60
CA ASP A 45 -6.22 -0.81 9.63
C ASP A 45 -5.93 -1.36 8.21
N ALA A 46 -6.86 -1.20 7.27
CA ALA A 46 -6.68 -1.58 5.87
C ALA A 46 -5.62 -0.72 5.17
N ASP A 47 -5.63 0.59 5.41
CA ASP A 47 -4.61 1.50 4.87
C ASP A 47 -3.22 1.16 5.39
N ARG A 48 -3.10 0.86 6.70
CA ARG A 48 -1.82 0.47 7.30
C ARG A 48 -1.28 -0.84 6.72
N ALA A 49 -2.14 -1.84 6.56
CA ALA A 49 -1.74 -3.13 5.99
C ALA A 49 -1.34 -3.00 4.50
N SER A 50 -2.06 -2.18 3.74
CA SER A 50 -1.71 -1.83 2.36
C SER A 50 -0.35 -1.15 2.28
N GLU A 51 -0.10 -0.16 3.15
CA GLU A 51 1.18 0.57 3.22
C GLU A 51 2.35 -0.34 3.60
N GLU A 52 2.16 -1.24 4.57
CA GLU A 52 3.15 -2.23 5.00
C GLU A 52 3.54 -3.18 3.86
N LEU A 53 2.56 -3.68 3.10
CA LEU A 53 2.83 -4.54 1.95
C LEU A 53 3.65 -3.81 0.89
N VAL A 54 3.24 -2.59 0.52
CA VAL A 54 3.96 -1.77 -0.47
C VAL A 54 5.40 -1.51 -0.02
N GLY A 55 5.59 -1.11 1.24
CA GLY A 55 6.90 -0.85 1.82
C GLY A 55 7.80 -2.09 1.82
N THR A 56 7.24 -3.25 2.15
CA THR A 56 7.95 -4.54 2.09
C THR A 56 8.40 -4.82 0.67
N CYS A 57 7.49 -4.80 -0.31
CA CYS A 57 7.82 -5.09 -1.71
C CYS A 57 8.92 -4.18 -2.28
N ILE A 58 8.95 -2.90 -1.92
CA ILE A 58 9.96 -1.95 -2.42
C ILE A 58 11.33 -2.18 -1.75
N THR A 59 11.36 -2.56 -0.47
CA THR A 59 12.60 -2.70 0.29
C THR A 59 13.25 -4.09 0.19
N THR A 60 12.48 -5.10 -0.21
CA THR A 60 12.98 -6.49 -0.37
C THR A 60 13.14 -6.92 -1.83
N ALA A 61 12.84 -6.06 -2.79
CA ALA A 61 13.00 -6.34 -4.23
C ALA A 61 14.42 -6.14 -4.75
#